data_AF-A0A838T2D6-F1
#
_entry.id   AF-A0A838T2D6-F1
#
_cell.length_a   1.000
_cell.length_b   1.000
_cell.length_c   1.000
_cell.angle_alpha   90.00
_cell.angle_beta   90.00
_cell.angle_gamma   90.00
#
_symmetry.space_group_name_H-M   'P 1'
#
loop_
_entity.id
_entity.type
_entity.pdbx_description
1 polymer ?
#
loop_
_entity_poly.entity_id
_entity_poly.type
_entity_poly.pdbx_seq_one_letter_code
_entity_poly.pdbx_strand_id
1 'polypeptide(L)'
;MRRDLVFLTVIVAAACHTDSVVDPGNNPPAGFADAKSMNVGEVRVLTPSQVPNGIELSANAAVTDYLLVVANTNTTLDVQANYVVKGNLFTDAALRTNVVPSNIIAVDGSVPDLQEAADAHIRAYERSHLTPSRALNTTRVPGAPRIAFVLSSGPVTVGQQVPIKVPNEKTSDLCANFIPTTGTVKAVSAKAIIVLDNQANQNAFTTADFTAIATEFDNVIYPTDSAYFGKPTDFDNNGRVVIYYTPEVNKLTERTSQSFIGGFFFGGDFFDPNKTTAQGGCPQSNQGEIFYLLAPDPAGTFGKTQSVINVRQGTRGTVAHEFQHMINAGNRVLSNASAFESVWLDEGLAHSAEDAVGRAVRGFGDFQTLTDTDVFPAGNATAQEAYNAFFGQNLSRFKAWLARPDTSSPLSKHADQNLSTRGAIWALLRWTGDQYSGGNFRAYTKKLAAGPDTGVKNLTTVAAQPLDTLLAGWLVANFSDHTNIPGLLPKYNYVGYNMRSAVAGASSGTYPLAVTTLASGASVTTKTLSGSGTYYKIVVPAGAGRTIIVQDPGGTTASFPGAHYYVLRID
;
A
#
# COMPACT_ATOMS: atom_id res chain seq x y z
N MET A 1 12.43 78.98 -18.73
CA MET A 1 11.05 78.54 -18.39
C MET A 1 10.95 77.05 -18.72
N ARG A 2 10.97 76.20 -17.69
CA ARG A 2 9.89 75.25 -17.29
C ARG A 2 9.64 74.13 -18.33
N ARG A 3 9.80 72.84 -18.01
CA ARG A 3 9.14 72.12 -16.91
C ARG A 3 9.92 70.86 -16.48
N ASP A 4 9.98 70.67 -15.17
CA ASP A 4 10.56 69.54 -14.44
C ASP A 4 9.64 68.31 -14.38
N LEU A 5 10.27 67.13 -14.34
CA LEU A 5 9.70 65.84 -13.95
C LEU A 5 9.41 65.81 -12.44
N VAL A 6 8.23 65.33 -12.03
CA VAL A 6 7.95 64.98 -10.62
C VAL A 6 7.29 63.60 -10.57
N PHE A 7 7.92 62.70 -9.83
CA PHE A 7 7.44 61.38 -9.41
C PHE A 7 6.23 61.51 -8.48
N LEU A 8 5.20 60.68 -8.69
CA LEU A 8 4.06 60.58 -7.78
C LEU A 8 4.06 59.22 -7.08
N THR A 9 4.37 59.25 -5.78
CA THR A 9 4.23 58.15 -4.83
C THR A 9 2.77 58.02 -4.42
N VAL A 10 2.16 56.85 -4.58
CA VAL A 10 0.81 56.56 -4.06
C VAL A 10 0.94 55.73 -2.78
N ILE A 11 0.51 56.32 -1.67
CA ILE A 11 0.34 55.71 -0.36
C ILE A 11 -0.98 54.94 -0.36
N VAL A 12 -0.96 53.64 -0.08
CA VAL A 12 -2.17 52.84 0.18
C VAL A 12 -2.27 52.60 1.69
N ALA A 13 -3.36 53.12 2.27
CA ALA A 13 -3.74 52.91 3.66
C ALA A 13 -4.25 51.47 3.86
N ALA A 14 -3.70 50.78 4.86
CA ALA A 14 -4.21 49.50 5.32
C ALA A 14 -5.41 49.73 6.26
N ALA A 15 -6.56 49.17 5.90
CA ALA A 15 -7.71 49.03 6.79
C ALA A 15 -7.74 47.59 7.34
N CYS A 16 -7.85 47.46 8.66
CA CYS A 16 -7.97 46.19 9.37
C CYS A 16 -9.30 45.51 9.05
N HIS A 17 -9.25 44.23 8.68
CA HIS A 17 -10.35 43.30 8.88
C HIS A 17 -9.75 41.95 9.32
N THR A 18 -10.28 41.44 10.43
CA THR A 18 -9.91 40.22 11.12
C THR A 18 -10.45 39.00 10.38
N ASP A 19 -9.58 38.08 9.96
CA ASP A 19 -9.90 36.66 9.82
C ASP A 19 -8.64 35.82 10.07
N SER A 20 -8.80 34.87 10.99
CA SER A 20 -7.77 33.97 11.51
C SER A 20 -7.49 32.81 10.55
N VAL A 21 -6.33 32.86 9.90
CA VAL A 21 -5.70 31.70 9.25
C VAL A 21 -4.29 31.59 9.82
N VAL A 22 -4.03 30.55 10.61
CA VAL A 22 -2.69 30.24 11.12
C VAL A 22 -1.97 29.41 10.07
N ASP A 23 -0.93 30.00 9.50
CA ASP A 23 0.11 29.41 8.67
C ASP A 23 1.03 28.50 9.51
N PRO A 24 1.22 27.20 9.22
CA PRO A 24 2.12 26.33 9.96
C PRO A 24 3.50 26.33 9.31
N GLY A 25 4.18 27.47 9.38
CA GLY A 25 5.50 27.65 8.79
C GLY A 25 6.33 28.68 9.54
N ASN A 26 6.70 28.42 10.81
CA ASN A 26 7.92 28.96 11.42
C ASN A 26 8.26 28.30 12.75
N ASN A 27 9.52 27.85 12.84
CA ASN A 27 10.16 27.23 14.01
C ASN A 27 10.06 28.09 15.28
N PRO A 28 9.89 27.48 16.47
CA PRO A 28 10.29 28.13 17.72
C PRO A 28 11.82 28.12 17.85
N PRO A 29 12.43 29.18 18.43
CA PRO A 29 13.88 29.30 18.59
C PRO A 29 14.43 28.42 19.73
N ALA A 30 15.75 28.21 19.69
CA ALA A 30 16.54 27.32 20.51
C ALA A 30 16.32 27.44 22.05
N GLY A 31 15.87 26.33 22.63
CA GLY A 31 15.93 25.95 24.04
C GLY A 31 15.63 24.45 24.08
N PHE A 32 16.39 23.66 24.85
CA PHE A 32 16.38 22.19 24.77
C PHE A 32 14.96 21.60 24.66
N ALA A 33 14.71 20.95 23.52
CA ALA A 33 13.43 20.34 23.16
C ALA A 33 13.31 18.95 23.81
N ASP A 34 13.28 18.88 25.14
CA ASP A 34 12.97 17.64 25.83
C ASP A 34 11.44 17.46 25.98
N ALA A 35 10.99 16.35 26.56
CA ALA A 35 9.57 16.06 26.79
C ALA A 35 9.14 16.41 28.23
N LYS A 36 9.83 17.37 28.86
CA LYS A 36 9.61 17.72 30.28
C LYS A 36 8.21 18.19 30.57
N SER A 37 7.63 19.01 29.71
CA SER A 37 6.26 19.50 29.85
C SER A 37 5.51 19.22 28.56
N MET A 38 4.47 18.43 28.65
CA MET A 38 3.59 18.12 27.53
C MET A 38 2.16 18.16 28.03
N ASN A 39 1.22 18.67 27.24
CA ASN A 39 -0.21 18.52 27.53
C ASN A 39 -0.68 17.11 27.15
N VAL A 40 -1.78 16.64 27.77
CA VAL A 40 -2.41 15.39 27.34
C VAL A 40 -2.77 15.49 25.86
N GLY A 41 -2.46 14.44 25.09
CA GLY A 41 -2.63 14.41 23.63
C GLY A 41 -1.57 15.15 22.82
N GLU A 42 -0.62 15.84 23.46
CA GLU A 42 0.51 16.46 22.77
C GLU A 42 1.46 15.40 22.23
N VAL A 43 1.91 15.59 21.00
CA VAL A 43 2.95 14.77 20.36
C VAL A 43 4.16 15.64 20.08
N ARG A 44 5.31 15.28 20.64
CA ARG A 44 6.61 15.90 20.35
C ARG A 44 7.40 15.05 19.37
N VAL A 45 7.89 15.69 18.31
CA VAL A 45 8.78 15.09 17.32
C VAL A 45 10.20 15.55 17.62
N LEU A 46 11.07 14.60 17.96
CA LEU A 46 12.44 14.83 18.40
C LEU A 46 13.43 14.09 17.50
N THR A 47 14.68 14.54 17.52
CA THR A 47 15.82 13.91 16.84
C THR A 47 16.95 13.68 17.85
N PRO A 48 17.91 12.78 17.57
CA PRO A 48 19.03 12.52 18.48
C PRO A 48 19.82 13.77 18.87
N SER A 49 19.96 14.74 17.97
CA SER A 49 20.68 15.99 18.23
C SER A 49 19.93 16.96 19.16
N GLN A 50 18.61 16.84 19.26
CA GLN A 50 17.78 17.63 20.17
C GLN A 50 17.77 17.07 21.60
N VAL A 51 18.05 15.77 21.75
CA VAL A 51 18.07 15.06 23.05
C VAL A 51 19.40 14.31 23.27
N PRO A 52 20.56 14.98 23.25
CA PRO A 52 21.87 14.33 23.32
C PRO A 52 22.08 13.54 24.63
N ASN A 53 21.39 13.94 25.70
CA ASN A 53 21.43 13.33 27.03
C ASN A 53 20.23 12.41 27.32
N GLY A 54 19.40 12.15 26.31
CA GLY A 54 18.14 11.42 26.44
C GLY A 54 16.92 12.33 26.55
N ILE A 55 15.74 11.69 26.44
CA ILE A 55 14.43 12.32 26.53
C ILE A 55 14.05 12.39 28.02
N GLU A 56 13.93 13.59 28.56
CA GLU A 56 13.50 13.80 29.94
C GLU A 56 11.97 13.97 30.00
N LEU A 57 11.34 13.20 30.89
CA LEU A 57 9.93 13.27 31.25
C LEU A 57 9.85 13.72 32.71
N SER A 58 9.17 14.84 32.99
CA SER A 58 9.18 15.42 34.34
C SER A 58 8.39 14.61 35.35
N ALA A 59 8.72 14.79 36.62
CA ALA A 59 7.88 14.36 37.73
C ALA A 59 6.54 15.12 37.70
N ASN A 60 5.44 14.39 37.79
CA ASN A 60 4.10 14.93 37.93
C ASN A 60 3.51 14.55 39.29
N ALA A 61 2.49 15.29 39.75
CA ALA A 61 1.81 14.97 41.02
C ALA A 61 1.04 13.64 40.96
N ALA A 62 0.62 13.23 39.76
CA ALA A 62 -0.02 11.95 39.48
C ALA A 62 0.90 11.07 38.60
N VAL A 63 0.55 9.78 38.51
CA VAL A 63 1.15 8.89 37.52
C VAL A 63 0.75 9.39 36.12
N THR A 64 1.71 9.39 35.19
CA THR A 64 1.48 9.81 33.80
C THR A 64 2.03 8.78 32.82
N ASP A 65 1.24 8.42 31.82
CA ASP A 65 1.57 7.51 30.75
C ASP A 65 2.05 8.26 29.50
N TYR A 66 3.11 7.74 28.90
CA TYR A 66 3.65 8.22 27.63
C TYR A 66 3.82 7.05 26.65
N LEU A 67 3.70 7.36 25.37
CA LEU A 67 4.20 6.53 24.28
C LEU A 67 5.48 7.16 23.74
N LEU A 68 6.50 6.33 23.55
CA LEU A 68 7.65 6.66 22.71
C LEU A 68 7.64 5.76 21.48
N VAL A 69 7.72 6.36 20.29
CA VAL A 69 8.02 5.66 19.05
C VAL A 69 9.45 6.00 18.63
N VAL A 70 10.30 5.00 18.46
CA VAL A 70 11.64 5.18 17.86
C VAL A 70 11.56 4.80 16.39
N ALA A 71 11.60 5.81 15.52
CA ALA A 71 11.35 5.69 14.09
C ALA A 71 12.62 5.87 13.25
N ASN A 72 12.60 5.28 12.07
CA ASN A 72 13.60 5.48 11.03
C ASN A 72 12.92 6.06 9.79
N THR A 73 13.15 7.34 9.53
CA THR A 73 12.55 8.09 8.43
C THR A 73 13.48 8.22 7.21
N ASN A 74 14.50 7.37 7.11
CA ASN A 74 15.43 7.40 5.99
C ASN A 74 14.68 7.21 4.67
N THR A 75 14.94 8.08 3.70
CA THR A 75 14.31 8.01 2.37
C THR A 75 14.89 6.88 1.52
N THR A 76 16.01 6.29 1.94
CA THR A 76 16.59 5.09 1.35
C THR A 76 15.86 3.86 1.89
N LEU A 77 15.36 3.03 0.99
CA LEU A 77 14.57 1.84 1.32
C LEU A 77 15.42 0.79 2.06
N ASP A 78 14.80 0.05 2.97
CA ASP A 78 15.37 -1.09 3.68
C ASP A 78 16.62 -0.80 4.53
N VAL A 79 16.87 0.46 4.89
CA VAL A 79 17.96 0.80 5.80
C VAL A 79 17.59 0.35 7.21
N GLN A 80 18.33 -0.61 7.76
CA GLN A 80 18.15 -1.07 9.13
C GLN A 80 18.95 -0.22 10.11
N ALA A 81 18.28 0.24 11.17
CA ALA A 81 18.90 0.82 12.34
C ALA A 81 18.80 -0.15 13.52
N ASN A 82 19.91 -0.38 14.22
CA ASN A 82 19.96 -1.16 15.45
C ASN A 82 20.23 -0.21 16.62
N TYR A 83 19.50 -0.38 17.73
CA TYR A 83 19.64 0.48 18.91
C TYR A 83 19.17 -0.23 20.17
N VAL A 84 19.51 0.37 21.31
CA VAL A 84 19.11 -0.03 22.65
C VAL A 84 18.31 1.11 23.27
N VAL A 85 17.10 0.81 23.74
CA VAL A 85 16.28 1.77 24.49
C VAL A 85 16.40 1.46 25.98
N LYS A 86 16.85 2.45 26.75
CA LYS A 86 17.03 2.38 28.20
C LYS A 86 16.11 3.36 28.90
N GLY A 87 15.68 2.96 30.09
CA GLY A 87 14.73 3.74 30.85
C GLY A 87 15.13 3.85 32.31
N ASN A 88 15.59 5.01 32.76
CA ASN A 88 16.00 5.20 34.15
C ASN A 88 15.05 6.14 34.88
N LEU A 89 14.73 5.80 36.13
CA LEU A 89 14.12 6.75 37.07
C LEU A 89 15.18 7.75 37.51
N PHE A 90 14.75 8.99 37.68
CA PHE A 90 15.43 9.92 38.56
C PHE A 90 14.43 10.50 39.55
N THR A 91 14.93 10.65 40.75
CA THR A 91 14.25 11.01 41.98
C THR A 91 15.31 11.71 42.82
N ASP A 92 14.94 12.55 43.76
CA ASP A 92 15.85 12.84 44.88
C ASP A 92 16.05 11.62 45.81
N ALA A 93 15.30 10.51 45.62
CA ALA A 93 15.57 9.21 46.24
C ALA A 93 14.96 8.03 45.46
N ALA A 94 15.82 7.10 45.04
CA ALA A 94 15.50 5.85 44.33
C ALA A 94 14.53 4.98 45.16
N LEU A 95 13.66 4.09 44.68
CA LEU A 95 13.75 2.99 43.71
C LEU A 95 12.38 2.27 43.83
N ARG A 96 11.82 1.64 42.78
CA ARG A 96 11.13 0.33 42.89
C ARG A 96 11.14 -0.43 41.56
N THR A 97 11.47 -1.72 41.66
CA THR A 97 11.50 -2.74 40.61
C THR A 97 10.11 -3.29 40.34
N ASN A 98 9.85 -3.71 39.10
CA ASN A 98 8.87 -4.75 38.79
C ASN A 98 9.33 -5.58 37.58
N VAL A 99 9.16 -6.89 37.73
CA VAL A 99 9.52 -7.95 36.79
C VAL A 99 8.60 -7.92 35.58
N VAL A 100 9.15 -8.14 34.38
CA VAL A 100 8.40 -8.25 33.12
C VAL A 100 8.34 -9.72 32.69
N PRO A 101 7.17 -10.26 32.34
CA PRO A 101 7.09 -11.48 31.55
C PRO A 101 7.44 -11.17 30.09
N SER A 102 8.49 -11.79 29.57
CA SER A 102 8.79 -11.80 28.14
C SER A 102 7.79 -12.72 27.42
N ASN A 103 6.67 -12.18 26.98
CA ASN A 103 5.81 -12.89 26.03
C ASN A 103 6.41 -12.72 24.64
N ILE A 104 7.33 -13.61 24.29
CA ILE A 104 7.74 -13.85 22.91
C ILE A 104 6.54 -14.50 22.23
N ILE A 105 5.71 -13.71 21.55
CA ILE A 105 4.76 -14.27 20.58
C ILE A 105 5.61 -14.79 19.43
N ALA A 106 5.45 -16.07 19.15
CA ALA A 106 6.16 -16.76 18.08
C ALA A 106 5.96 -16.03 16.75
N VAL A 107 7.06 -15.95 16.00
CA VAL A 107 7.18 -15.45 14.65
C VAL A 107 6.22 -16.22 13.75
N ASP A 108 5.17 -15.57 13.23
CA ASP A 108 4.68 -15.94 11.90
C ASP A 108 5.53 -15.15 10.91
N GLY A 109 6.66 -15.73 10.55
CA GLY A 109 7.42 -15.29 9.39
C GLY A 109 6.61 -15.74 8.21
N SER A 110 5.57 -14.97 7.87
CA SER A 110 4.64 -15.35 6.82
C SER A 110 5.42 -15.38 5.51
N VAL A 111 5.75 -16.59 5.07
CA VAL A 111 6.20 -16.87 3.72
C VAL A 111 5.16 -16.23 2.79
N PRO A 112 5.56 -15.49 1.74
CA PRO A 112 4.62 -15.01 0.74
C PRO A 112 3.71 -16.15 0.31
N ASP A 113 2.40 -15.92 0.20
CA ASP A 113 1.57 -16.92 -0.44
C ASP A 113 1.96 -17.03 -1.93
N LEU A 114 1.43 -18.03 -2.62
CA LEU A 114 1.86 -18.29 -3.99
C LEU A 114 1.50 -17.16 -4.96
N GLN A 115 0.39 -16.45 -4.73
CA GLN A 115 -0.04 -15.32 -5.57
C GLN A 115 1.01 -14.22 -5.52
N GLU A 116 1.35 -13.76 -4.34
CA GLU A 116 2.28 -12.64 -4.22
C GLU A 116 3.73 -12.99 -4.57
N ALA A 117 4.13 -14.26 -4.47
CA ALA A 117 5.40 -14.72 -5.05
C ALA A 117 5.40 -14.64 -6.59
N ALA A 118 4.25 -14.92 -7.23
CA ALA A 118 4.10 -14.75 -8.67
C ALA A 118 4.13 -13.26 -9.06
N ASP A 119 3.39 -12.41 -8.34
CA ASP A 119 3.41 -10.96 -8.57
C ASP A 119 4.85 -10.43 -8.44
N ALA A 120 5.57 -10.82 -7.40
CA ALA A 120 6.97 -10.45 -7.20
C ALA A 120 7.86 -10.76 -8.39
N HIS A 121 7.75 -11.99 -8.90
CA HIS A 121 8.51 -12.44 -10.05
C HIS A 121 8.22 -11.59 -11.29
N ILE A 122 6.93 -11.36 -11.59
CA ILE A 122 6.48 -10.57 -12.73
C ILE A 122 6.97 -9.13 -12.61
N ARG A 123 6.64 -8.47 -11.49
CA ARG A 123 6.95 -7.05 -11.29
C ARG A 123 8.47 -6.82 -11.26
N ALA A 124 9.25 -7.76 -10.70
CA ALA A 124 10.70 -7.70 -10.74
C ALA A 124 11.25 -7.85 -12.17
N TYR A 125 10.70 -8.77 -12.96
CA TYR A 125 11.06 -8.92 -14.37
C TYR A 125 10.79 -7.64 -15.16
N GLU A 126 9.58 -7.07 -15.06
CA GLU A 126 9.20 -5.85 -15.78
C GLU A 126 10.15 -4.69 -15.47
N ARG A 127 10.44 -4.44 -14.20
CA ARG A 127 11.32 -3.33 -13.80
C ARG A 127 12.77 -3.50 -14.25
N SER A 128 13.23 -4.74 -14.43
CA SER A 128 14.62 -5.02 -14.81
C SER A 128 14.82 -5.17 -16.32
N HIS A 129 13.77 -5.54 -17.07
CA HIS A 129 13.89 -5.86 -18.50
C HIS A 129 13.05 -4.97 -19.41
N LEU A 130 12.03 -4.29 -18.88
CA LEU A 130 11.14 -3.43 -19.66
C LEU A 130 11.34 -1.97 -19.29
N THR A 131 11.24 -1.10 -20.28
CA THR A 131 11.33 0.36 -20.09
C THR A 131 10.06 0.98 -20.67
N PRO A 132 9.22 1.67 -19.89
CA PRO A 132 7.92 2.16 -20.39
C PRO A 132 8.02 3.04 -21.62
N SER A 133 9.03 3.93 -21.69
CA SER A 133 9.30 4.77 -22.88
C SER A 133 9.65 4.01 -24.17
N ARG A 134 9.93 2.69 -24.09
CA ARG A 134 10.18 1.82 -25.24
C ARG A 134 8.95 0.99 -25.65
N ALA A 135 7.88 1.01 -24.87
CA ALA A 135 6.63 0.35 -25.24
C ALA A 135 6.05 0.94 -26.53
N LEU A 136 5.09 0.24 -27.12
CA LEU A 136 4.44 0.72 -28.34
C LEU A 136 3.86 2.11 -28.09
N ASN A 137 4.19 3.06 -28.96
CA ASN A 137 3.65 4.41 -28.82
C ASN A 137 2.39 4.54 -29.69
N THR A 138 1.22 4.29 -29.08
CA THR A 138 -0.08 4.41 -29.76
C THR A 138 -0.39 5.83 -30.24
N THR A 139 0.35 6.84 -29.75
CA THR A 139 0.13 8.26 -30.07
C THR A 139 1.03 8.83 -31.19
N ARG A 140 2.03 8.08 -31.70
CA ARG A 140 3.10 8.68 -32.54
C ARG A 140 3.22 8.28 -34.00
N VAL A 141 2.40 7.40 -34.57
CA VAL A 141 2.52 7.12 -36.02
C VAL A 141 1.15 6.95 -36.70
N PRO A 142 0.65 7.98 -37.40
CA PRO A 142 -0.33 7.78 -38.47
C PRO A 142 0.31 6.91 -39.57
N GLY A 143 -0.20 5.71 -39.80
CA GLY A 143 0.17 4.88 -40.96
C GLY A 143 1.15 3.73 -40.74
N ALA A 144 1.53 3.38 -39.50
CA ALA A 144 2.20 2.10 -39.25
C ALA A 144 1.17 0.95 -39.36
N PRO A 145 1.46 -0.17 -40.05
CA PRO A 145 0.60 -1.34 -40.02
C PRO A 145 0.52 -1.83 -38.57
N ARG A 146 -0.62 -1.58 -37.93
CA ARG A 146 -0.91 -2.06 -36.59
C ARG A 146 -1.07 -3.58 -36.72
N ILE A 147 -0.05 -4.32 -36.33
CA ILE A 147 -0.23 -5.73 -35.98
C ILE A 147 -1.02 -5.67 -34.69
N ALA A 148 -2.34 -5.63 -34.83
CA ALA A 148 -3.25 -5.82 -33.73
C ALA A 148 -3.11 -7.27 -33.28
N PHE A 149 -3.37 -7.50 -32.00
CA PHE A 149 -3.95 -8.76 -31.56
C PHE A 149 -4.94 -9.26 -32.62
N VAL A 150 -4.94 -10.55 -32.95
CA VAL A 150 -5.82 -11.15 -33.98
C VAL A 150 -7.26 -11.25 -33.46
N LEU A 151 -7.77 -10.18 -32.84
CA LEU A 151 -9.15 -9.79 -32.97
C LEU A 151 -9.18 -8.93 -34.23
N SER A 152 -9.63 -9.53 -35.34
CA SER A 152 -9.80 -8.84 -36.63
C SER A 152 -10.40 -7.45 -36.45
N SER A 153 -10.20 -6.55 -37.42
CA SER A 153 -10.75 -5.19 -37.49
C SER A 153 -12.30 -5.10 -37.56
N GLY A 154 -13.01 -6.00 -36.91
CA GLY A 154 -14.46 -6.10 -36.78
C GLY A 154 -14.87 -6.44 -35.34
N PRO A 155 -16.17 -6.36 -35.01
CA PRO A 155 -16.65 -6.61 -33.66
C PRO A 155 -16.34 -8.04 -33.21
N VAL A 156 -15.74 -8.16 -32.02
CA VAL A 156 -15.49 -9.45 -31.36
C VAL A 156 -16.83 -10.11 -31.04
N THR A 157 -16.97 -11.39 -31.37
CA THR A 157 -18.22 -12.14 -31.17
C THR A 157 -18.02 -13.36 -30.28
N VAL A 158 -19.07 -13.74 -29.55
CA VAL A 158 -19.09 -14.98 -28.75
C VAL A 158 -18.87 -16.18 -29.68
N GLY A 159 -18.00 -17.11 -29.28
CA GLY A 159 -17.59 -18.27 -30.06
C GLY A 159 -16.34 -18.04 -30.92
N GLN A 160 -15.89 -16.79 -31.09
CA GLN A 160 -14.64 -16.49 -31.79
C GLN A 160 -13.44 -17.14 -31.09
N GLN A 161 -12.57 -17.74 -31.89
CA GLN A 161 -11.29 -18.29 -31.43
C GLN A 161 -10.23 -17.19 -31.43
N VAL A 162 -9.43 -17.13 -30.37
CA VAL A 162 -8.44 -16.07 -30.16
C VAL A 162 -7.11 -16.72 -29.74
N PRO A 163 -6.03 -16.57 -30.53
CA PRO A 163 -4.71 -17.01 -30.11
C PRO A 163 -4.16 -16.06 -29.04
N ILE A 164 -3.64 -16.61 -27.94
CA ILE A 164 -3.08 -15.84 -26.83
C ILE A 164 -1.73 -16.45 -26.42
N LYS A 165 -0.70 -15.63 -26.30
CA LYS A 165 0.62 -16.01 -25.79
C LYS A 165 0.66 -15.77 -24.29
N VAL A 166 0.59 -16.82 -23.48
CA VAL A 166 0.67 -16.69 -22.02
C VAL A 166 2.14 -16.61 -21.59
N PRO A 167 2.58 -15.59 -20.83
CA PRO A 167 3.92 -15.57 -20.25
C PRO A 167 4.19 -16.83 -19.43
N ASN A 168 5.36 -17.44 -19.59
CA ASN A 168 5.71 -18.61 -18.80
C ASN A 168 6.33 -18.19 -17.46
N GLU A 169 5.47 -18.03 -16.45
CA GLU A 169 5.84 -17.59 -15.09
C GLU A 169 6.84 -18.51 -14.37
N LYS A 170 7.08 -19.73 -14.87
CA LYS A 170 8.09 -20.63 -14.30
C LYS A 170 9.51 -20.32 -14.80
N THR A 171 9.69 -19.30 -15.63
CA THR A 171 10.96 -18.96 -16.28
C THR A 171 11.46 -17.59 -15.88
N SER A 172 12.76 -17.35 -16.00
CA SER A 172 13.37 -16.06 -15.68
C SER A 172 13.18 -14.99 -16.77
N ASP A 173 12.78 -15.38 -17.99
CA ASP A 173 12.58 -14.45 -19.11
C ASP A 173 11.17 -14.61 -19.68
N LEU A 174 10.26 -13.77 -19.18
CA LEU A 174 8.83 -13.79 -19.50
C LEU A 174 8.54 -13.32 -20.94
N CYS A 175 9.41 -12.50 -21.53
CA CYS A 175 9.25 -12.07 -22.92
C CYS A 175 9.73 -13.11 -23.93
N ALA A 176 10.80 -13.85 -23.61
CA ALA A 176 11.35 -14.86 -24.51
C ALA A 176 10.62 -16.21 -24.41
N ASN A 177 10.08 -16.55 -23.23
CA ASN A 177 9.44 -17.83 -22.97
C ASN A 177 7.95 -17.64 -22.70
N PHE A 178 7.13 -18.11 -23.64
CA PHE A 178 5.67 -18.03 -23.55
C PHE A 178 5.03 -19.29 -24.11
N ILE A 179 3.79 -19.54 -23.69
CA ILE A 179 2.99 -20.70 -24.08
C ILE A 179 1.92 -20.21 -25.06
N PRO A 180 1.99 -20.58 -26.35
CA PRO A 180 0.95 -20.26 -27.30
C PRO A 180 -0.30 -21.10 -26.99
N THR A 181 -1.42 -20.43 -26.77
CA THR A 181 -2.72 -21.03 -26.48
C THR A 181 -3.78 -20.51 -27.45
N THR A 182 -4.93 -21.17 -27.49
CA THR A 182 -6.12 -20.68 -28.20
C THR A 182 -7.29 -20.73 -27.24
N GLY A 183 -7.96 -19.59 -27.05
CA GLY A 183 -9.17 -19.48 -26.26
C GLY A 183 -10.41 -19.19 -27.11
N THR A 184 -11.57 -19.47 -26.54
CA THR A 184 -12.88 -19.13 -27.12
C THR A 184 -13.49 -17.96 -26.36
N VAL A 185 -13.97 -16.92 -27.07
CA VAL A 185 -14.75 -15.83 -26.47
C VAL A 185 -16.06 -16.38 -25.92
N LYS A 186 -16.29 -16.23 -24.62
CA LYS A 186 -17.49 -16.71 -23.92
C LYS A 186 -18.49 -15.60 -23.62
N ALA A 187 -18.02 -14.37 -23.44
CA ALA A 187 -18.88 -13.20 -23.29
C ALA A 187 -18.15 -11.94 -23.79
N VAL A 188 -18.93 -10.97 -24.27
CA VAL A 188 -18.46 -9.62 -24.61
C VAL A 188 -19.42 -8.64 -23.95
N SER A 189 -18.89 -7.70 -23.18
CA SER A 189 -19.67 -6.68 -22.46
C SER A 189 -19.24 -5.26 -22.87
N ALA A 190 -19.59 -4.25 -22.09
CA ALA A 190 -19.18 -2.87 -22.37
C ALA A 190 -17.68 -2.67 -22.11
N LYS A 191 -17.10 -3.34 -21.11
CA LYS A 191 -15.69 -3.18 -20.70
C LYS A 191 -14.86 -4.45 -20.70
N ALA A 192 -15.45 -5.63 -20.90
CA ALA A 192 -14.72 -6.89 -20.89
C ALA A 192 -14.94 -7.74 -22.16
N ILE A 193 -13.92 -8.52 -22.50
CA ILE A 193 -14.00 -9.70 -23.36
C ILE A 193 -13.59 -10.89 -22.50
N ILE A 194 -14.54 -11.79 -22.19
CA ILE A 194 -14.25 -12.98 -21.39
C ILE A 194 -13.86 -14.11 -22.33
N VAL A 195 -12.66 -14.64 -22.15
CA VAL A 195 -12.10 -15.72 -22.97
C VAL A 195 -11.78 -16.91 -22.06
N LEU A 196 -12.15 -18.10 -22.49
CA LEU A 196 -11.77 -19.36 -21.83
C LEU A 196 -10.85 -20.14 -22.76
N ASP A 197 -9.67 -20.52 -22.25
CA ASP A 197 -8.73 -21.41 -22.94
C ASP A 197 -9.45 -22.71 -23.36
N ASN A 198 -9.22 -23.17 -24.59
CA ASN A 198 -9.83 -24.40 -25.10
C ASN A 198 -9.40 -25.66 -24.35
N GLN A 199 -8.26 -25.62 -23.66
CA GLN A 199 -7.79 -26.72 -22.80
C GLN A 199 -8.49 -26.74 -21.43
N ALA A 200 -9.15 -25.65 -21.02
CA ALA A 200 -9.91 -25.62 -19.77
C ALA A 200 -11.15 -26.52 -19.84
N ASN A 201 -11.71 -26.85 -18.67
CA ASN A 201 -13.01 -27.52 -18.62
C ASN A 201 -14.11 -26.60 -19.18
N GLN A 202 -14.51 -26.84 -20.42
CA GLN A 202 -15.48 -26.03 -21.16
C GLN A 202 -16.88 -26.00 -20.54
N ASN A 203 -17.19 -26.95 -19.64
CA ASN A 203 -18.49 -27.09 -19.00
C ASN A 203 -18.49 -26.63 -17.54
N ALA A 204 -17.35 -26.17 -17.00
CA ALA A 204 -17.27 -25.77 -15.60
C ALA A 204 -17.98 -24.43 -15.35
N PHE A 205 -17.69 -23.41 -16.16
CA PHE A 205 -18.46 -22.16 -16.15
C PHE A 205 -19.66 -22.26 -17.07
N THR A 206 -20.81 -21.76 -16.59
CA THR A 206 -22.03 -21.57 -17.36
C THR A 206 -22.05 -20.20 -18.04
N THR A 207 -22.96 -19.99 -18.97
CA THR A 207 -23.21 -18.65 -19.54
C THR A 207 -23.55 -17.61 -18.47
N ALA A 208 -24.31 -18.01 -17.44
CA ALA A 208 -24.66 -17.13 -16.33
C ALA A 208 -23.43 -16.70 -15.53
N ASP A 209 -22.45 -17.59 -15.34
CA ASP A 209 -21.18 -17.25 -14.72
C ASP A 209 -20.44 -16.20 -15.55
N PHE A 210 -20.27 -16.41 -16.85
CA PHE A 210 -19.58 -15.44 -17.70
C PHE A 210 -20.28 -14.07 -17.72
N THR A 211 -21.62 -14.04 -17.77
CA THR A 211 -22.40 -12.80 -17.64
C THR A 211 -22.17 -12.12 -16.29
N ALA A 212 -22.15 -12.88 -15.19
CA ALA A 212 -21.93 -12.32 -13.87
C ALA A 212 -20.49 -11.79 -13.68
N ILE A 213 -19.47 -12.44 -14.24
CA ILE A 213 -18.07 -11.91 -14.24
C ILE A 213 -18.06 -10.58 -14.99
N ALA A 214 -18.59 -10.56 -16.21
CA ALA A 214 -18.55 -9.36 -17.06
C ALA A 214 -19.35 -8.20 -16.44
N THR A 215 -20.49 -8.49 -15.82
CA THR A 215 -21.34 -7.49 -15.13
C THR A 215 -20.62 -6.89 -13.93
N GLU A 216 -19.95 -7.71 -13.12
CA GLU A 216 -19.18 -7.22 -11.97
C GLU A 216 -18.02 -6.34 -12.40
N PHE A 217 -17.28 -6.75 -13.44
CA PHE A 217 -16.20 -5.93 -13.98
C PHE A 217 -16.71 -4.60 -14.55
N ASP A 218 -17.73 -4.64 -15.41
CA ASP A 218 -18.28 -3.44 -16.06
C ASP A 218 -18.87 -2.42 -15.07
N ASN A 219 -19.58 -2.91 -14.04
CA ASN A 219 -20.39 -2.05 -13.18
C ASN A 219 -19.72 -1.70 -11.85
N VAL A 220 -18.74 -2.47 -11.40
CA VAL A 220 -18.10 -2.28 -10.09
C VAL A 220 -16.61 -2.07 -10.23
N ILE A 221 -15.85 -3.06 -10.70
CA ILE A 221 -14.38 -3.00 -10.67
C ILE A 221 -13.86 -1.92 -11.62
N TYR A 222 -14.24 -1.98 -12.91
CA TYR A 222 -13.78 -1.04 -13.92
C TYR A 222 -14.04 0.43 -13.54
N PRO A 223 -15.28 0.85 -13.19
CA PRO A 223 -15.54 2.24 -12.85
C PRO A 223 -14.89 2.66 -11.53
N THR A 224 -14.73 1.77 -10.56
CA THR A 224 -14.08 2.08 -9.28
C THR A 224 -12.60 2.37 -9.47
N ASP A 225 -11.86 1.45 -10.07
CA ASP A 225 -10.42 1.62 -10.28
C ASP A 225 -10.14 2.76 -11.26
N SER A 226 -10.98 2.91 -12.30
CA SER A 226 -10.88 4.08 -13.20
C SER A 226 -11.06 5.41 -12.48
N ALA A 227 -11.96 5.46 -11.49
CA ALA A 227 -12.19 6.65 -10.69
C ALA A 227 -10.98 6.95 -9.77
N TYR A 228 -10.39 5.93 -9.15
CA TYR A 228 -9.29 6.05 -8.19
C TYR A 228 -7.91 6.22 -8.83
N PHE A 229 -7.62 5.58 -9.96
CA PHE A 229 -6.25 5.49 -10.50
C PHE A 229 -6.10 6.05 -11.92
N GLY A 230 -7.22 6.27 -12.62
CA GLY A 230 -7.22 6.72 -14.02
C GLY A 230 -7.73 5.62 -14.95
N LYS A 231 -8.03 5.98 -16.20
CA LYS A 231 -8.50 5.00 -17.18
C LYS A 231 -7.34 4.11 -17.62
N PRO A 232 -7.57 2.81 -17.90
CA PRO A 232 -6.57 2.00 -18.54
C PRO A 232 -6.28 2.52 -19.96
N THR A 233 -5.17 2.06 -20.50
CA THR A 233 -4.88 2.16 -21.94
C THR A 233 -5.89 1.34 -22.76
N ASP A 234 -5.81 1.49 -24.07
CA ASP A 234 -6.57 0.67 -25.04
C ASP A 234 -5.63 0.39 -26.24
N PHE A 235 -4.64 -0.47 -26.00
CA PHE A 235 -3.53 -0.73 -26.92
C PHE A 235 -3.99 -1.36 -28.23
N ASP A 236 -4.97 -2.25 -28.16
CA ASP A 236 -5.54 -2.93 -29.31
C ASP A 236 -6.75 -2.20 -29.95
N ASN A 237 -7.19 -1.09 -29.35
CA ASN A 237 -8.33 -0.25 -29.78
C ASN A 237 -9.68 -1.00 -29.81
N ASN A 238 -9.87 -1.99 -28.92
CA ASN A 238 -11.12 -2.72 -28.78
C ASN A 238 -12.06 -2.09 -27.72
N GLY A 239 -11.55 -1.14 -26.91
CA GLY A 239 -12.26 -0.42 -25.85
C GLY A 239 -12.57 -1.23 -24.59
N ARG A 240 -11.94 -2.40 -24.42
CA ARG A 240 -12.23 -3.44 -23.41
C ARG A 240 -10.94 -4.08 -22.90
N VAL A 241 -11.05 -4.72 -21.73
CA VAL A 241 -10.00 -5.56 -21.18
C VAL A 241 -10.34 -7.03 -21.45
N VAL A 242 -9.37 -7.82 -21.87
CA VAL A 242 -9.51 -9.26 -22.04
C VAL A 242 -9.33 -9.95 -20.69
N ILE A 243 -10.34 -10.69 -20.24
CA ILE A 243 -10.27 -11.53 -19.04
C ILE A 243 -10.10 -12.97 -19.51
N TYR A 244 -8.86 -13.47 -19.47
CA TYR A 244 -8.51 -14.77 -20.00
C TYR A 244 -8.35 -15.83 -18.90
N TYR A 245 -9.29 -16.76 -18.83
CA TYR A 245 -9.23 -17.92 -17.94
C TYR A 245 -8.46 -19.06 -18.61
N THR A 246 -7.32 -19.45 -18.04
CA THR A 246 -6.44 -20.48 -18.64
C THR A 246 -5.89 -21.48 -17.61
N PRO A 247 -5.81 -22.79 -17.95
CA PRO A 247 -5.09 -23.77 -17.16
C PRO A 247 -3.60 -23.48 -16.96
N GLU A 248 -2.99 -22.60 -17.77
CA GLU A 248 -1.59 -22.23 -17.56
C GLU A 248 -1.37 -21.56 -16.20
N VAL A 249 -2.35 -20.80 -15.70
CA VAL A 249 -2.32 -20.25 -14.33
C VAL A 249 -2.50 -21.36 -13.28
N ASN A 250 -3.41 -22.32 -13.51
CA ASN A 250 -3.58 -23.47 -12.61
C ASN A 250 -2.27 -24.26 -12.41
N LYS A 251 -1.49 -24.44 -13.48
CA LYS A 251 -0.21 -25.17 -13.45
C LYS A 251 0.85 -24.49 -12.60
N LEU A 252 0.69 -23.22 -12.25
CA LEU A 252 1.58 -22.51 -11.33
C LEU A 252 1.39 -22.95 -9.87
N THR A 253 0.24 -23.57 -9.55
CA THR A 253 -0.05 -24.05 -8.20
C THR A 253 0.02 -25.57 -8.11
N GLU A 254 0.97 -26.09 -7.33
CA GLU A 254 1.09 -27.52 -7.08
C GLU A 254 -0.15 -28.10 -6.38
N ARG A 255 -0.46 -29.38 -6.66
CA ARG A 255 -1.70 -30.04 -6.19
C ARG A 255 -1.88 -30.02 -4.67
N THR A 256 -0.78 -30.07 -3.92
CA THR A 256 -0.74 -30.16 -2.46
C THR A 256 -0.68 -28.80 -1.77
N SER A 257 -0.56 -27.70 -2.51
CA SER A 257 -0.42 -26.36 -1.93
C SER A 257 -1.63 -25.99 -1.08
N GLN A 258 -1.43 -25.21 -0.02
CA GLN A 258 -2.50 -24.67 0.81
C GLN A 258 -3.05 -23.33 0.28
N SER A 259 -2.30 -22.65 -0.57
CA SER A 259 -2.70 -21.43 -1.29
C SER A 259 -2.78 -21.67 -2.81
N PHE A 260 -3.09 -20.64 -3.58
CA PHE A 260 -3.14 -20.71 -5.04
C PHE A 260 -2.83 -19.34 -5.67
N ILE A 261 -2.41 -19.36 -6.93
CA ILE A 261 -2.32 -18.16 -7.77
C ILE A 261 -3.66 -17.98 -8.48
N GLY A 262 -4.33 -16.87 -8.20
CA GLY A 262 -5.61 -16.46 -8.80
C GLY A 262 -5.45 -15.85 -10.19
N GLY A 263 -4.31 -15.23 -10.49
CA GLY A 263 -4.02 -14.67 -11.81
C GLY A 263 -3.02 -13.54 -11.75
N PHE A 264 -2.74 -12.92 -12.89
CA PHE A 264 -1.79 -11.82 -13.00
C PHE A 264 -2.07 -10.94 -14.22
N PHE A 265 -1.57 -9.72 -14.18
CA PHE A 265 -1.33 -8.86 -15.34
C PHE A 265 0.16 -8.91 -15.73
N PHE A 266 0.46 -8.75 -17.02
CA PHE A 266 1.83 -8.60 -17.53
C PHE A 266 1.95 -7.43 -18.50
N GLY A 267 2.70 -6.40 -18.12
CA GLY A 267 2.95 -5.19 -18.90
C GLY A 267 3.81 -5.41 -20.15
N GLY A 268 4.43 -6.59 -20.29
CA GLY A 268 5.08 -7.00 -21.55
C GLY A 268 4.12 -7.01 -22.74
N ASP A 269 2.81 -7.19 -22.50
CA ASP A 269 1.78 -7.11 -23.52
C ASP A 269 1.62 -5.70 -24.13
N PHE A 270 2.32 -4.67 -23.65
CA PHE A 270 2.34 -3.33 -24.27
C PHE A 270 3.50 -3.10 -25.25
N PHE A 271 4.38 -4.08 -25.43
CA PHE A 271 5.63 -3.95 -26.20
C PHE A 271 5.53 -4.57 -27.60
N ASP A 272 6.49 -4.23 -28.47
CA ASP A 272 6.56 -4.75 -29.84
C ASP A 272 6.96 -6.24 -29.83
N PRO A 273 6.12 -7.16 -30.33
CA PRO A 273 6.42 -8.60 -30.32
C PRO A 273 7.45 -9.02 -31.36
N ASN A 274 7.84 -8.14 -32.29
CA ASN A 274 8.84 -8.46 -33.32
C ASN A 274 10.26 -8.08 -32.91
N LYS A 275 10.43 -7.59 -31.67
CA LYS A 275 11.70 -7.16 -31.10
C LYS A 275 12.01 -7.93 -29.82
N THR A 276 13.29 -8.21 -29.60
CA THR A 276 13.76 -8.75 -28.32
C THR A 276 13.74 -7.69 -27.23
N THR A 277 13.87 -8.08 -25.96
CA THR A 277 14.01 -7.16 -24.82
C THR A 277 15.20 -6.21 -24.99
N ALA A 278 16.33 -6.70 -25.51
CA ALA A 278 17.50 -5.88 -25.85
C ALA A 278 17.18 -4.78 -26.88
N GLN A 279 16.26 -5.06 -27.80
CA GLN A 279 15.77 -4.10 -28.81
C GLN A 279 14.61 -3.23 -28.31
N GLY A 280 14.19 -3.38 -27.05
CA GLY A 280 13.04 -2.68 -26.48
C GLY A 280 11.68 -3.26 -26.86
N GLY A 281 11.61 -4.55 -27.21
CA GLY A 281 10.35 -5.27 -27.43
C GLY A 281 10.12 -6.41 -26.45
N CYS A 282 9.07 -7.20 -26.69
CA CYS A 282 8.74 -8.37 -25.89
C CYS A 282 8.08 -9.42 -26.79
N PRO A 283 8.79 -10.47 -27.24
CA PRO A 283 8.22 -11.44 -28.20
C PRO A 283 6.94 -12.15 -27.74
N GLN A 284 6.76 -12.30 -26.43
CA GLN A 284 5.52 -12.77 -25.81
C GLN A 284 4.32 -11.86 -26.09
N SER A 285 4.52 -10.55 -26.24
CA SER A 285 3.44 -9.55 -26.22
C SER A 285 2.25 -9.89 -27.11
N ASN A 286 1.06 -9.71 -26.53
CA ASN A 286 -0.24 -9.77 -27.22
C ASN A 286 -0.76 -8.38 -27.63
N GLN A 287 -0.04 -7.30 -27.33
CA GLN A 287 -0.38 -5.93 -27.75
C GLN A 287 -1.76 -5.45 -27.26
N GLY A 288 -2.15 -5.80 -26.03
CA GLY A 288 -3.46 -5.45 -25.47
C GLY A 288 -3.55 -5.61 -23.95
N GLU A 289 -4.66 -5.13 -23.39
CA GLU A 289 -4.98 -5.21 -21.96
C GLU A 289 -5.55 -6.60 -21.62
N ILE A 290 -4.73 -7.46 -21.00
CA ILE A 290 -5.11 -8.84 -20.66
C ILE A 290 -4.87 -9.15 -19.18
N PHE A 291 -5.85 -9.78 -18.53
CA PHE A 291 -5.66 -10.54 -17.29
C PHE A 291 -5.54 -12.02 -17.61
N TYR A 292 -4.53 -12.68 -17.05
CA TYR A 292 -4.36 -14.12 -17.09
C TYR A 292 -4.85 -14.70 -15.77
N LEU A 293 -5.99 -15.38 -15.76
CA LEU A 293 -6.65 -15.86 -14.55
C LEU A 293 -6.71 -17.39 -14.49
N LEU A 294 -6.68 -17.88 -13.25
CA LEU A 294 -6.96 -19.27 -12.87
C LEU A 294 -8.32 -19.72 -13.44
N ALA A 295 -8.35 -20.81 -14.20
CA ALA A 295 -9.59 -21.42 -14.69
C ALA A 295 -10.19 -22.45 -13.70
N PRO A 296 -11.51 -22.67 -13.67
CA PRO A 296 -12.10 -23.76 -12.89
C PRO A 296 -11.55 -25.12 -13.32
N ASP A 297 -11.05 -25.87 -12.34
CA ASP A 297 -10.53 -27.23 -12.50
C ASP A 297 -10.97 -28.11 -11.32
N PRO A 298 -12.27 -28.48 -11.24
CA PRO A 298 -12.78 -29.26 -10.12
C PRO A 298 -12.14 -30.65 -9.98
N ALA A 299 -11.60 -31.19 -11.08
CA ALA A 299 -10.94 -32.48 -11.11
C ALA A 299 -9.44 -32.42 -10.76
N GLY A 300 -8.84 -31.23 -10.67
CA GLY A 300 -7.40 -31.07 -10.39
C GLY A 300 -6.51 -31.62 -11.51
N THR A 301 -6.99 -31.53 -12.76
CA THR A 301 -6.28 -32.01 -13.94
C THR A 301 -4.95 -31.29 -14.12
N PHE A 302 -4.94 -29.97 -13.92
CA PHE A 302 -3.82 -29.07 -14.23
C PHE A 302 -3.05 -28.58 -13.01
N GLY A 303 -3.56 -28.83 -11.80
CA GLY A 303 -2.94 -28.38 -10.56
C GLY A 303 -3.80 -28.66 -9.35
N LYS A 304 -3.72 -27.80 -8.33
CA LYS A 304 -4.64 -27.82 -7.17
C LYS A 304 -6.09 -27.78 -7.66
N THR A 305 -6.96 -28.56 -7.02
CA THR A 305 -8.40 -28.55 -7.34
C THR A 305 -9.00 -27.18 -7.11
N GLN A 306 -9.72 -26.68 -8.10
CA GLN A 306 -10.33 -25.35 -8.07
C GLN A 306 -11.78 -25.44 -8.51
N SER A 307 -12.69 -25.32 -7.54
CA SER A 307 -14.12 -25.32 -7.81
C SER A 307 -14.53 -24.03 -8.52
N VAL A 308 -15.66 -24.07 -9.22
CA VAL A 308 -16.26 -22.89 -9.84
C VAL A 308 -16.46 -21.77 -8.83
N ILE A 309 -16.97 -22.09 -7.64
CA ILE A 309 -17.21 -21.13 -6.54
C ILE A 309 -15.89 -20.51 -6.07
N ASN A 310 -14.85 -21.32 -5.90
CA ASN A 310 -13.53 -20.82 -5.46
C ASN A 310 -12.94 -19.87 -6.50
N VAL A 311 -12.99 -20.20 -7.79
CA VAL A 311 -12.51 -19.30 -8.84
C VAL A 311 -13.35 -18.03 -8.89
N ARG A 312 -14.68 -18.16 -8.85
CA ARG A 312 -15.61 -17.02 -8.86
C ARG A 312 -15.36 -16.05 -7.73
N GLN A 313 -15.10 -16.55 -6.53
CA GLN A 313 -14.92 -15.73 -5.35
C GLN A 313 -13.47 -15.24 -5.20
N GLY A 314 -12.49 -16.12 -5.46
CA GLY A 314 -11.08 -15.84 -5.25
C GLY A 314 -10.46 -14.88 -6.25
N THR A 315 -10.99 -14.81 -7.48
CA THR A 315 -10.43 -13.92 -8.52
C THR A 315 -10.94 -12.48 -8.44
N ARG A 316 -11.95 -12.17 -7.62
CA ARG A 316 -12.57 -10.83 -7.57
C ARG A 316 -11.58 -9.77 -7.07
N GLY A 317 -10.93 -10.04 -5.94
CA GLY A 317 -9.88 -9.19 -5.39
C GLY A 317 -8.68 -9.10 -6.33
N THR A 318 -8.24 -10.25 -6.87
CA THR A 318 -7.15 -10.32 -7.85
C THR A 318 -7.42 -9.44 -9.08
N VAL A 319 -8.63 -9.46 -9.64
CA VAL A 319 -8.94 -8.61 -10.81
C VAL A 319 -8.85 -7.12 -10.47
N ALA A 320 -9.30 -6.69 -9.30
CA ALA A 320 -9.13 -5.29 -8.87
C ALA A 320 -7.64 -4.94 -8.67
N HIS A 321 -6.88 -5.84 -8.05
CA HIS A 321 -5.44 -5.71 -7.85
C HIS A 321 -4.68 -5.57 -9.17
N GLU A 322 -4.86 -6.53 -10.08
CA GLU A 322 -4.19 -6.55 -11.38
C GLU A 322 -4.64 -5.41 -12.30
N PHE A 323 -5.90 -4.97 -12.17
CA PHE A 323 -6.37 -3.82 -12.95
C PHE A 323 -5.68 -2.53 -12.54
N GLN A 324 -5.40 -2.35 -11.24
CA GLN A 324 -4.60 -1.22 -10.79
C GLN A 324 -3.18 -1.28 -11.37
N HIS A 325 -2.52 -2.43 -11.37
CA HIS A 325 -1.20 -2.57 -12.00
C HIS A 325 -1.23 -2.24 -13.49
N MET A 326 -2.25 -2.72 -14.21
CA MET A 326 -2.48 -2.41 -15.62
C MET A 326 -2.62 -0.90 -15.86
N ILE A 327 -3.45 -0.21 -15.07
CA ILE A 327 -3.63 1.25 -15.16
C ILE A 327 -2.32 1.98 -14.86
N ASN A 328 -1.61 1.60 -13.80
CA ASN A 328 -0.36 2.24 -13.41
C ASN A 328 0.71 2.06 -14.50
N ALA A 329 0.93 0.83 -14.96
CA ALA A 329 1.85 0.52 -16.05
C ALA A 329 1.49 1.29 -17.33
N GLY A 330 0.20 1.30 -17.70
CA GLY A 330 -0.30 2.06 -18.85
C GLY A 330 -0.03 3.56 -18.73
N ASN A 331 -0.27 4.16 -17.56
CA ASN A 331 0.06 5.56 -17.30
C ASN A 331 1.55 5.85 -17.52
N ARG A 332 2.46 4.98 -17.06
CA ARG A 332 3.90 5.13 -17.26
C ARG A 332 4.30 5.06 -18.73
N VAL A 333 3.64 4.19 -19.50
CA VAL A 333 3.87 4.12 -20.95
C VAL A 333 3.37 5.39 -21.63
N LEU A 334 2.13 5.82 -21.36
CA LEU A 334 1.53 7.02 -21.97
C LEU A 334 2.29 8.31 -21.61
N SER A 335 2.82 8.40 -20.40
CA SER A 335 3.62 9.55 -19.96
C SER A 335 5.06 9.49 -20.45
N ASN A 336 5.44 8.46 -21.24
CA ASN A 336 6.81 8.22 -21.68
C ASN A 336 7.81 8.22 -20.51
N ALA A 337 7.44 7.58 -19.40
CA ALA A 337 8.29 7.50 -18.21
C ALA A 337 9.56 6.68 -18.48
N SER A 338 10.64 7.03 -17.78
CA SER A 338 11.90 6.28 -17.86
C SER A 338 11.87 4.96 -17.09
N ALA A 339 10.91 4.77 -16.17
CA ALA A 339 10.78 3.58 -15.34
C ALA A 339 9.32 3.35 -14.94
N PHE A 340 9.00 2.10 -14.58
CA PHE A 340 7.76 1.76 -13.89
C PHE A 340 7.77 2.29 -12.44
N GLU A 341 6.62 2.23 -11.76
CA GLU A 341 6.53 2.59 -10.34
C GLU A 341 7.41 1.67 -9.47
N SER A 342 7.88 2.21 -8.35
CA SER A 342 8.62 1.45 -7.33
C SER A 342 7.77 0.32 -6.76
N VAL A 343 8.42 -0.79 -6.41
CA VAL A 343 7.77 -2.04 -5.96
C VAL A 343 6.72 -1.75 -4.90
N TRP A 344 7.12 -1.09 -3.80
CA TRP A 344 6.23 -0.83 -2.70
C TRP A 344 5.01 -0.02 -3.19
N LEU A 345 5.20 1.17 -3.76
CA LEU A 345 4.07 2.04 -4.10
C LEU A 345 3.12 1.42 -5.14
N ASP A 346 3.63 0.61 -6.07
CA ASP A 346 2.81 -0.12 -7.04
C ASP A 346 1.88 -1.11 -6.33
N GLU A 347 2.43 -1.98 -5.47
CA GLU A 347 1.67 -2.95 -4.66
C GLU A 347 0.68 -2.28 -3.69
N GLY A 348 1.08 -1.15 -3.08
CA GLY A 348 0.22 -0.43 -2.14
C GLY A 348 -1.02 0.17 -2.81
N LEU A 349 -0.85 0.68 -4.03
CA LEU A 349 -1.98 1.16 -4.83
C LEU A 349 -2.88 0.00 -5.26
N ALA A 350 -2.32 -1.16 -5.61
CA ALA A 350 -3.10 -2.36 -5.95
C ALA A 350 -3.93 -2.88 -4.76
N HIS A 351 -3.36 -2.93 -3.56
CA HIS A 351 -4.13 -3.23 -2.35
C HIS A 351 -5.14 -2.13 -1.99
N SER A 352 -4.87 -0.87 -2.34
CA SER A 352 -5.86 0.20 -2.22
C SER A 352 -7.02 0.03 -3.19
N ALA A 353 -6.80 -0.61 -4.36
CA ALA A 353 -7.85 -0.94 -5.31
C ALA A 353 -8.80 -2.02 -4.77
N GLU A 354 -8.25 -3.06 -4.12
CA GLU A 354 -9.05 -4.04 -3.39
C GLU A 354 -9.97 -3.36 -2.36
N ASP A 355 -9.45 -2.48 -1.48
CA ASP A 355 -10.25 -1.73 -0.50
C ASP A 355 -11.31 -0.84 -1.18
N ALA A 356 -10.95 -0.15 -2.25
CA ALA A 356 -11.85 0.74 -2.99
C ALA A 356 -13.02 -0.02 -3.61
N VAL A 357 -12.75 -1.16 -4.26
CA VAL A 357 -13.78 -2.05 -4.82
C VAL A 357 -14.63 -2.65 -3.71
N GLY A 358 -14.02 -3.08 -2.60
CA GLY A 358 -14.75 -3.55 -1.42
C GLY A 358 -15.74 -2.50 -0.89
N ARG A 359 -15.30 -1.23 -0.81
CA ARG A 359 -16.17 -0.10 -0.42
C ARG A 359 -17.30 0.09 -1.42
N ALA A 360 -17.03 0.05 -2.72
CA ALA A 360 -18.05 0.18 -3.76
C ALA A 360 -19.10 -0.94 -3.68
N VAL A 361 -18.67 -2.20 -3.53
CA VAL A 361 -19.56 -3.38 -3.36
C VAL A 361 -20.47 -3.22 -2.15
N ARG A 362 -19.95 -2.62 -1.07
CA ARG A 362 -20.67 -2.44 0.19
C ARG A 362 -21.41 -1.11 0.31
N GLY A 363 -21.27 -0.22 -0.67
CA GLY A 363 -21.89 1.12 -0.67
C GLY A 363 -21.26 2.09 0.34
N PHE A 364 -20.00 1.88 0.73
CA PHE A 364 -19.30 2.75 1.68
C PHE A 364 -18.69 3.98 1.00
N GLY A 365 -18.73 5.11 1.71
CA GLY A 365 -18.04 6.33 1.27
C GLY A 365 -16.53 6.24 1.41
N ASP A 366 -15.81 7.04 0.63
CA ASP A 366 -14.34 7.06 0.64
C ASP A 366 -13.78 7.40 2.02
N PHE A 367 -14.40 8.31 2.78
CA PHE A 367 -14.02 8.71 4.15
C PHE A 367 -14.94 8.17 5.24
N GLN A 368 -15.86 7.25 4.90
CA GLN A 368 -16.68 6.62 5.92
C GLN A 368 -15.79 5.80 6.85
N THR A 369 -15.82 6.11 8.14
CA THR A 369 -15.09 5.37 9.18
C THR A 369 -15.66 3.96 9.31
N LEU A 370 -14.88 2.96 8.89
CA LEU A 370 -15.29 1.55 8.99
C LEU A 370 -14.74 0.90 10.27
N THR A 371 -15.58 0.08 10.90
CA THR A 371 -15.29 -0.77 12.06
C THR A 371 -15.27 -2.25 11.66
N ASP A 372 -14.94 -3.14 12.60
CA ASP A 372 -15.09 -4.59 12.42
C ASP A 372 -16.52 -4.98 12.03
N THR A 373 -17.53 -4.35 12.62
CA THR A 373 -18.93 -4.65 12.28
C THR A 373 -19.31 -4.21 10.86
N ASP A 374 -18.59 -3.27 10.26
CA ASP A 374 -18.82 -2.85 8.89
C ASP A 374 -18.16 -3.80 7.89
N VAL A 375 -16.88 -4.13 8.11
CA VAL A 375 -16.09 -4.95 7.17
C VAL A 375 -16.30 -6.45 7.38
N PHE A 376 -16.55 -6.91 8.60
CA PHE A 376 -16.77 -8.30 8.98
C PHE A 376 -18.09 -8.47 9.79
N PRO A 377 -19.26 -8.10 9.25
CA PRO A 377 -20.52 -8.25 9.96
C PRO A 377 -20.88 -9.73 10.13
N ALA A 378 -21.08 -10.16 11.38
CA ALA A 378 -21.55 -11.51 11.68
C ALA A 378 -22.94 -11.77 11.04
N GLY A 379 -23.13 -12.96 10.49
CA GLY A 379 -24.44 -13.42 9.99
C GLY A 379 -24.88 -12.85 8.63
N ASN A 380 -24.02 -12.11 7.92
CA ASN A 380 -24.32 -11.58 6.58
C ASN A 380 -23.40 -12.22 5.52
N ALA A 381 -23.94 -13.18 4.76
CA ALA A 381 -23.17 -13.93 3.76
C ALA A 381 -22.55 -13.05 2.65
N THR A 382 -23.31 -12.09 2.11
CA THR A 382 -22.82 -11.19 1.04
C THR A 382 -21.70 -10.28 1.55
N ALA A 383 -21.81 -9.80 2.78
CA ALA A 383 -20.75 -9.02 3.39
C ALA A 383 -19.51 -9.87 3.71
N GLN A 384 -19.69 -11.15 4.08
CA GLN A 384 -18.60 -12.10 4.27
C GLN A 384 -17.86 -12.38 2.95
N GLU A 385 -18.58 -12.50 1.84
CA GLU A 385 -17.99 -12.63 0.50
C GLU A 385 -17.21 -11.37 0.13
N ALA A 386 -17.74 -10.17 0.38
CA ALA A 386 -17.00 -8.93 0.15
C ALA A 386 -15.74 -8.83 1.04
N TYR A 387 -15.83 -9.23 2.31
CA TYR A 387 -14.68 -9.30 3.21
C TYR A 387 -13.60 -10.22 2.68
N ASN A 388 -13.96 -11.45 2.32
CA ASN A 388 -13.04 -12.47 1.81
C ASN A 388 -12.37 -12.05 0.50
N ALA A 389 -13.05 -11.25 -0.33
CA ALA A 389 -12.53 -10.79 -1.60
C ALA A 389 -11.67 -9.52 -1.50
N PHE A 390 -11.98 -8.59 -0.60
CA PHE A 390 -11.48 -7.21 -0.72
C PHE A 390 -10.87 -6.61 0.56
N PHE A 391 -11.26 -7.07 1.75
CA PHE A 391 -10.85 -6.44 3.01
C PHE A 391 -9.93 -7.32 3.85
N GLY A 392 -10.23 -8.62 3.93
CA GLY A 392 -9.65 -9.52 4.91
C GLY A 392 -8.14 -9.70 4.76
N GLN A 393 -7.64 -9.76 3.53
CA GLN A 393 -6.21 -9.92 3.30
C GLN A 393 -5.43 -8.68 3.76
N ASN A 394 -5.86 -7.47 3.38
CA ASN A 394 -5.23 -6.21 3.82
C ASN A 394 -5.20 -6.07 5.34
N LEU A 395 -6.32 -6.33 6.01
CA LEU A 395 -6.40 -6.28 7.48
C LEU A 395 -5.52 -7.35 8.15
N SER A 396 -5.50 -8.57 7.62
CA SER A 396 -4.67 -9.66 8.16
C SER A 396 -3.17 -9.39 7.98
N ARG A 397 -2.77 -8.86 6.82
CA ARG A 397 -1.40 -8.44 6.51
C ARG A 397 -0.96 -7.28 7.41
N PHE A 398 -1.84 -6.29 7.62
CA PHE A 398 -1.52 -5.17 8.50
C PHE A 398 -1.42 -5.60 9.97
N LYS A 399 -2.27 -6.54 10.41
CA LYS A 399 -2.09 -7.24 11.71
C LYS A 399 -0.69 -7.83 11.85
N ALA A 400 -0.17 -8.52 10.83
CA ALA A 400 1.16 -9.13 10.89
C ALA A 400 2.26 -8.07 11.08
N TRP A 401 2.13 -6.91 10.41
CA TRP A 401 3.04 -5.78 10.64
C TRP A 401 2.90 -5.19 12.04
N LEU A 402 1.68 -4.97 12.53
CA LEU A 402 1.43 -4.45 13.87
C LEU A 402 2.06 -5.34 14.95
N ALA A 403 2.05 -6.65 14.75
CA ALA A 403 2.69 -7.60 15.66
C ALA A 403 4.22 -7.53 15.66
N ARG A 404 4.85 -7.11 14.55
CA ARG A 404 6.32 -7.03 14.36
C ARG A 404 6.74 -5.84 13.49
N PRO A 405 6.51 -4.59 13.94
CA PRO A 405 6.87 -3.40 13.15
C PRO A 405 8.40 -3.24 13.05
N ASP A 406 9.17 -3.94 13.88
CA ASP A 406 10.63 -4.00 13.87
C ASP A 406 11.22 -4.79 12.70
N THR A 407 10.44 -5.66 12.04
CA THR A 407 10.96 -6.60 11.03
C THR A 407 10.57 -6.27 9.58
N SER A 408 9.69 -5.31 9.35
CA SER A 408 9.20 -4.98 8.01
C SER A 408 8.87 -3.49 7.88
N SER A 409 8.82 -3.01 6.64
CA SER A 409 8.67 -1.60 6.32
C SER A 409 7.62 -1.40 5.24
N PRO A 410 6.74 -0.39 5.34
CA PRO A 410 5.84 -0.03 4.24
C PRO A 410 6.58 0.48 2.99
N LEU A 411 7.86 0.84 3.09
CA LEU A 411 8.68 1.39 2.00
C LEU A 411 9.71 0.38 1.48
N SER A 412 9.47 -0.93 1.61
CA SER A 412 10.48 -1.93 1.25
C SER A 412 10.58 -2.17 -0.25
N LYS A 413 11.79 -2.32 -0.79
CA LYS A 413 11.96 -2.80 -2.19
C LYS A 413 11.53 -4.25 -2.37
N HIS A 414 11.30 -4.96 -1.25
CA HIS A 414 10.83 -6.34 -1.16
C HIS A 414 9.37 -6.43 -0.74
N ALA A 415 8.56 -5.39 -1.00
CA ALA A 415 7.13 -5.40 -0.69
C ALA A 415 6.39 -6.55 -1.37
N ASP A 416 6.92 -7.02 -2.48
CA ASP A 416 6.43 -8.16 -3.23
C ASP A 416 6.70 -9.52 -2.53
N GLN A 417 7.70 -9.59 -1.64
CA GLN A 417 8.14 -10.81 -0.93
C GLN A 417 7.83 -10.77 0.58
N ASN A 418 7.03 -9.80 1.04
CA ASN A 418 6.74 -9.63 2.46
C ASN A 418 5.30 -9.17 2.70
N LEU A 419 4.48 -10.07 3.25
CA LEU A 419 3.06 -9.82 3.50
C LEU A 419 2.82 -8.69 4.50
N SER A 420 3.64 -8.60 5.55
CA SER A 420 3.47 -7.54 6.54
C SER A 420 3.81 -6.17 5.93
N THR A 421 4.78 -6.10 5.02
CA THR A 421 5.02 -4.89 4.23
C THR A 421 3.77 -4.47 3.44
N ARG A 422 3.10 -5.40 2.73
CA ARG A 422 1.87 -5.14 1.94
C ARG A 422 0.72 -4.57 2.78
N GLY A 423 0.53 -5.11 3.99
CA GLY A 423 -0.45 -4.57 4.93
C GLY A 423 -0.08 -3.18 5.45
N ALA A 424 1.20 -2.98 5.79
CA ALA A 424 1.71 -1.70 6.28
C ALA A 424 1.61 -0.59 5.24
N ILE A 425 1.93 -0.89 3.98
CA ILE A 425 1.84 0.09 2.90
C ILE A 425 0.40 0.46 2.60
N TRP A 426 -0.53 -0.50 2.54
CA TRP A 426 -1.94 -0.20 2.39
C TRP A 426 -2.43 0.74 3.50
N ALA A 427 -2.08 0.43 4.76
CA ALA A 427 -2.43 1.28 5.90
C ALA A 427 -1.79 2.67 5.82
N LEU A 428 -0.53 2.76 5.39
CA LEU A 428 0.15 4.04 5.18
C LEU A 428 -0.57 4.89 4.11
N LEU A 429 -0.88 4.32 2.94
CA LEU A 429 -1.57 5.04 1.85
C LEU A 429 -3.00 5.41 2.22
N ARG A 430 -3.69 4.55 2.97
CA ARG A 430 -5.00 4.85 3.56
C ARG A 430 -4.91 6.08 4.47
N TRP A 431 -3.94 6.10 5.38
CA TRP A 431 -3.74 7.23 6.29
C TRP A 431 -3.31 8.49 5.53
N THR A 432 -2.37 8.42 4.59
CA THR A 432 -1.95 9.63 3.86
C THR A 432 -3.07 10.19 2.99
N GLY A 433 -3.91 9.33 2.40
CA GLY A 433 -5.10 9.77 1.69
C GLY A 433 -6.15 10.39 2.62
N ASP A 434 -6.33 9.85 3.83
CA ASP A 434 -7.22 10.45 4.84
C ASP A 434 -6.77 11.87 5.21
N GLN A 435 -5.46 12.09 5.37
CA GLN A 435 -4.93 13.36 5.88
C GLN A 435 -4.64 14.41 4.78
N TYR A 436 -4.20 13.99 3.60
CA TYR A 436 -3.59 14.88 2.59
C TYR A 436 -4.32 14.92 1.24
N SER A 437 -5.45 14.22 1.10
CA SER A 437 -6.22 14.25 -0.15
C SER A 437 -7.04 15.53 -0.35
N GLY A 438 -7.15 16.39 0.66
CA GLY A 438 -8.04 17.57 0.63
C GLY A 438 -9.51 17.19 0.51
N GLY A 439 -9.92 16.05 1.07
CA GLY A 439 -11.29 15.54 0.98
C GLY A 439 -11.63 14.85 -0.34
N ASN A 440 -10.65 14.55 -1.19
CA ASN A 440 -10.85 13.83 -2.45
C ASN A 440 -9.84 12.69 -2.61
N PHE A 441 -10.13 11.57 -1.94
CA PHE A 441 -9.26 10.39 -1.92
C PHE A 441 -8.94 9.87 -3.33
N ARG A 442 -9.95 9.82 -4.22
CA ARG A 442 -9.79 9.33 -5.60
C ARG A 442 -8.83 10.20 -6.42
N ALA A 443 -8.90 11.53 -6.27
CA ALA A 443 -7.96 12.42 -6.95
C ALA A 443 -6.54 12.27 -6.41
N TYR A 444 -6.39 11.98 -5.11
CA TYR A 444 -5.10 11.73 -4.48
C TYR A 444 -4.43 10.46 -5.00
N THR A 445 -5.12 9.32 -4.99
CA THR A 445 -4.59 8.05 -5.53
C THR A 445 -4.31 8.12 -7.03
N LYS A 446 -5.11 8.90 -7.78
CA LYS A 446 -4.90 9.10 -9.22
C LYS A 446 -3.61 9.83 -9.51
N LYS A 447 -3.24 10.82 -8.69
CA LYS A 447 -1.95 11.52 -8.80
C LYS A 447 -0.79 10.58 -8.52
N LEU A 448 -0.90 9.69 -7.52
CA LEU A 448 0.11 8.68 -7.25
C LEU A 448 0.28 7.71 -8.44
N ALA A 449 -0.82 7.25 -9.05
CA ALA A 449 -0.78 6.33 -10.19
C ALA A 449 -0.33 6.98 -11.52
N ALA A 450 -0.44 8.32 -11.65
CA ALA A 450 -0.13 9.00 -12.90
C ALA A 450 1.37 9.13 -13.19
N GLY A 451 2.21 9.23 -12.14
CA GLY A 451 3.63 9.53 -12.28
C GLY A 451 3.92 10.98 -12.73
N PRO A 452 5.14 11.28 -13.23
CA PRO A 452 6.23 10.36 -13.53
C PRO A 452 7.11 10.02 -12.32
N ASP A 453 7.00 10.76 -11.22
CA ASP A 453 7.73 10.45 -9.99
C ASP A 453 7.39 9.03 -9.51
N THR A 454 8.34 8.39 -8.82
CA THR A 454 8.18 7.05 -8.25
C THR A 454 8.60 7.03 -6.78
N GLY A 455 8.11 6.03 -6.05
CA GLY A 455 8.45 5.73 -4.67
C GLY A 455 8.29 6.92 -3.75
N VAL A 456 9.26 7.10 -2.85
CA VAL A 456 9.19 8.12 -1.79
C VAL A 456 8.99 9.51 -2.38
N LYS A 457 9.67 9.82 -3.49
CA LYS A 457 9.51 11.11 -4.19
C LYS A 457 8.07 11.30 -4.67
N ASN A 458 7.44 10.28 -5.24
CA ASN A 458 6.05 10.35 -5.66
C ASN A 458 5.13 10.64 -4.48
N LEU A 459 5.24 9.84 -3.41
CA LEU A 459 4.40 10.01 -2.22
C LEU A 459 4.55 11.41 -1.60
N THR A 460 5.77 11.89 -1.40
CA THR A 460 6.02 13.20 -0.77
C THR A 460 5.61 14.36 -1.66
N THR A 461 5.78 14.26 -2.98
CA THR A 461 5.28 15.25 -3.95
C THR A 461 3.77 15.33 -3.92
N VAL A 462 3.05 14.20 -3.96
CA VAL A 462 1.58 14.18 -4.01
C VAL A 462 0.96 14.58 -2.67
N ALA A 463 1.55 14.16 -1.54
CA ALA A 463 1.12 14.58 -0.21
C ALA A 463 1.52 16.02 0.13
N ALA A 464 2.43 16.63 -0.64
CA ALA A 464 3.03 17.92 -0.38
C ALA A 464 3.62 18.03 1.04
N GLN A 465 4.24 16.94 1.52
CA GLN A 465 4.84 16.83 2.85
C GLN A 465 6.11 15.95 2.80
N PRO A 466 7.14 16.25 3.60
CA PRO A 466 8.32 15.41 3.70
C PRO A 466 8.01 14.08 4.40
N LEU A 467 8.82 13.06 4.12
CA LEU A 467 8.57 11.68 4.59
C LEU A 467 8.52 11.58 6.12
N ASP A 468 9.38 12.30 6.83
CA ASP A 468 9.42 12.33 8.29
C ASP A 468 8.11 12.86 8.91
N THR A 469 7.47 13.84 8.28
CA THR A 469 6.17 14.38 8.70
C THR A 469 5.05 13.35 8.48
N LEU A 470 5.07 12.66 7.34
CA LEU A 470 4.11 11.59 7.05
C LEU A 470 4.24 10.45 8.07
N LEU A 471 5.48 10.00 8.32
CA LEU A 471 5.74 8.90 9.26
C LEU A 471 5.45 9.28 10.71
N ALA A 472 5.70 10.54 11.12
CA ALA A 472 5.34 11.01 12.46
C ALA A 472 3.84 10.92 12.73
N GLY A 473 3.01 11.29 11.76
CA GLY A 473 1.56 11.15 11.87
C GLY A 473 1.11 9.69 11.85
N TRP A 474 1.52 8.93 10.84
CA TRP A 474 1.09 7.54 10.64
C TRP A 474 1.51 6.60 11.77
N LEU A 475 2.79 6.66 12.20
CA LEU A 475 3.28 5.78 13.25
C LEU A 475 2.58 6.06 14.58
N VAL A 476 2.34 7.32 14.94
CA VAL A 476 1.56 7.64 16.15
C VAL A 476 0.09 7.24 15.99
N ALA A 477 -0.49 7.36 14.79
CA ALA A 477 -1.87 6.93 14.53
C ALA A 477 -2.06 5.43 14.77
N ASN A 478 -1.10 4.59 14.42
CA ASN A 478 -1.18 3.14 14.68
C ASN A 478 -1.35 2.81 16.17
N PHE A 479 -0.85 3.64 17.09
CA PHE A 479 -1.14 3.49 18.52
C PHE A 479 -2.43 4.20 18.93
N SER A 480 -2.62 5.43 18.50
CA SER A 480 -3.61 6.33 19.11
C SER A 480 -4.99 6.30 18.45
N ASP A 481 -5.13 5.62 17.31
CA ASP A 481 -6.39 5.52 16.56
C ASP A 481 -7.58 5.14 17.45
N HIS A 482 -8.56 6.06 17.49
CA HIS A 482 -9.83 5.93 18.21
C HIS A 482 -9.70 5.57 19.70
N THR A 483 -8.60 5.96 20.34
CA THR A 483 -8.37 5.77 21.79
C THR A 483 -8.97 6.86 22.68
N ASN A 484 -9.53 7.93 22.07
CA ASN A 484 -10.13 9.08 22.76
C ASN A 484 -9.19 9.83 23.73
N ILE A 485 -7.88 9.85 23.45
CA ILE A 485 -6.92 10.65 24.22
C ILE A 485 -7.31 12.14 24.14
N PRO A 486 -7.54 12.83 25.27
CA PRO A 486 -7.89 14.25 25.27
C PRO A 486 -6.83 15.10 24.58
N GLY A 487 -7.25 16.09 23.79
CA GLY A 487 -6.31 17.03 23.13
C GLY A 487 -5.50 16.47 21.97
N LEU A 488 -5.67 15.18 21.63
CA LEU A 488 -4.97 14.55 20.51
C LEU A 488 -5.43 15.17 19.17
N LEU A 489 -4.46 15.58 18.35
CA LEU A 489 -4.76 16.15 17.03
C LEU A 489 -5.33 15.10 16.07
N PRO A 490 -6.29 15.46 15.19
CA PRO A 490 -6.92 14.52 14.26
C PRO A 490 -5.95 13.74 13.36
N LYS A 491 -4.81 14.33 12.99
CA LYS A 491 -3.77 13.68 12.17
C LYS A 491 -3.17 12.41 12.79
N TYR A 492 -3.34 12.22 14.09
CA TYR A 492 -2.92 11.02 14.79
C TYR A 492 -4.04 9.97 14.88
N ASN A 493 -5.03 10.03 14.00
CA ASN A 493 -6.03 8.98 13.80
C ASN A 493 -6.18 8.67 12.32
N TYR A 494 -6.80 7.53 12.02
CA TYR A 494 -7.37 7.27 10.70
C TYR A 494 -8.74 7.94 10.60
N VAL A 495 -9.18 8.28 9.38
CA VAL A 495 -10.51 8.85 9.13
C VAL A 495 -11.43 7.76 8.56
N GLY A 496 -11.03 7.11 7.47
CA GLY A 496 -11.90 6.11 6.82
C GLY A 496 -11.89 4.74 7.47
N TYR A 497 -11.17 4.57 8.57
CA TYR A 497 -11.18 3.38 9.38
C TYR A 497 -11.07 3.75 10.85
N ASN A 498 -11.75 2.99 11.69
CA ASN A 498 -11.27 2.71 13.02
C ASN A 498 -10.41 1.44 12.89
N MET A 499 -9.12 1.64 12.60
CA MET A 499 -8.16 0.54 12.37
C MET A 499 -8.04 -0.34 13.60
N ARG A 500 -8.16 0.24 14.80
CA ARG A 500 -8.16 -0.53 16.05
C ARG A 500 -9.28 -1.56 16.08
N SER A 501 -10.51 -1.15 15.77
CA SER A 501 -11.67 -2.04 15.70
C SER A 501 -11.57 -3.01 14.51
N ALA A 502 -11.35 -2.52 13.29
CA ALA A 502 -11.33 -3.36 12.09
C ALA A 502 -10.26 -4.47 12.15
N VAL A 503 -9.05 -4.16 12.62
CA VAL A 503 -7.99 -5.16 12.79
C VAL A 503 -8.29 -6.10 13.96
N ALA A 504 -8.90 -5.62 15.04
CA ALA A 504 -9.33 -6.49 16.15
C ALA A 504 -10.33 -7.54 15.67
N GLY A 505 -11.27 -7.19 14.78
CA GLY A 505 -12.15 -8.16 14.11
C GLY A 505 -11.37 -9.26 13.39
N ALA A 506 -10.31 -8.91 12.66
CA ALA A 506 -9.41 -9.86 11.98
C ALA A 506 -8.40 -10.58 12.90
N SER A 507 -8.45 -10.32 14.21
CA SER A 507 -7.47 -10.76 15.21
C SER A 507 -8.15 -11.24 16.50
N SER A 508 -9.29 -11.94 16.36
CA SER A 508 -10.04 -12.54 17.48
C SER A 508 -10.35 -11.55 18.61
N GLY A 509 -10.68 -10.30 18.26
CA GLY A 509 -11.01 -9.23 19.20
C GLY A 509 -9.83 -8.48 19.80
N THR A 510 -8.59 -8.70 19.32
CA THR A 510 -7.39 -8.05 19.87
C THR A 510 -6.71 -7.12 18.86
N TYR A 511 -6.31 -5.92 19.28
CA TYR A 511 -5.46 -5.06 18.44
C TYR A 511 -3.97 -5.38 18.70
N PRO A 512 -3.24 -5.96 17.74
CA PRO A 512 -2.00 -6.68 18.01
C PRO A 512 -0.74 -5.80 17.90
N LEU A 513 -0.86 -4.48 18.03
CA LEU A 513 0.30 -3.60 18.00
C LEU A 513 1.29 -3.97 19.12
N ALA A 514 2.51 -4.35 18.73
CA ALA A 514 3.58 -4.67 19.67
C ALA A 514 4.09 -3.40 20.36
N VAL A 515 3.65 -3.20 21.60
CA VAL A 515 4.08 -2.10 22.47
C VAL A 515 4.85 -2.65 23.67
N THR A 516 6.14 -2.34 23.73
CA THR A 516 7.01 -2.79 24.82
C THR A 516 6.84 -1.86 26.03
N THR A 517 6.46 -2.40 27.19
CA THR A 517 6.49 -1.60 28.43
C THR A 517 7.94 -1.40 28.87
N LEU A 518 8.41 -0.15 28.88
CA LEU A 518 9.78 0.18 29.27
C LEU A 518 9.83 0.44 30.78
N ALA A 519 10.10 -0.60 31.57
CA ALA A 519 10.25 -0.48 33.02
C ALA A 519 11.48 0.35 33.44
N SER A 520 11.55 0.76 34.70
CA SER A 520 12.74 1.41 35.25
C SER A 520 13.92 0.45 35.29
N GLY A 521 15.10 0.93 34.90
CA GLY A 521 16.32 0.14 34.75
C GLY A 521 16.29 -0.82 33.54
N ALA A 522 15.22 -0.82 32.75
CA ALA A 522 15.12 -1.70 31.59
C ALA A 522 16.10 -1.27 30.49
N SER A 523 16.59 -2.26 29.75
CA SER A 523 17.42 -2.09 28.56
C SER A 523 16.91 -3.04 27.49
N VAL A 524 16.37 -2.50 26.41
CA VAL A 524 15.74 -3.27 25.33
C VAL A 524 16.53 -3.06 24.05
N THR A 525 17.18 -4.11 23.57
CA THR A 525 17.84 -4.12 22.26
C THR A 525 16.82 -4.40 21.18
N THR A 526 16.79 -3.59 20.12
CA THR A 526 15.87 -3.76 19.01
C THR A 526 16.46 -3.24 17.70
N LYS A 527 15.66 -3.32 16.64
CA LYS A 527 15.94 -2.74 15.33
C LYS A 527 14.69 -2.09 14.74
N THR A 528 14.87 -1.26 13.73
CA THR A 528 13.78 -0.81 12.87
C THR A 528 14.29 -0.57 11.45
N LEU A 529 13.42 -0.79 10.46
CA LEU A 529 13.69 -0.48 9.06
C LEU A 529 13.21 0.94 8.72
N SER A 530 13.78 1.52 7.67
CA SER A 530 13.33 2.82 7.14
C SER A 530 11.84 2.76 6.81
N GLY A 531 11.07 3.81 7.12
CA GLY A 531 9.62 3.81 7.01
C GLY A 531 8.86 3.20 8.20
N SER A 532 9.55 2.64 9.20
CA SER A 532 8.93 1.96 10.35
C SER A 532 9.40 2.51 11.70
N GLY A 533 8.79 2.05 12.78
CA GLY A 533 9.15 2.41 14.16
C GLY A 533 8.77 1.35 15.19
N THR A 534 9.46 1.36 16.33
CA THR A 534 9.13 0.49 17.47
C THR A 534 8.49 1.30 18.59
N TYR A 535 7.58 0.67 19.33
CA TYR A 535 6.67 1.33 20.25
C TYR A 535 6.97 0.96 21.70
N TYR A 536 7.06 1.97 22.56
CA TYR A 536 7.33 1.81 23.98
C TYR A 536 6.29 2.54 24.82
N LYS A 537 5.61 1.82 25.70
CA LYS A 537 4.80 2.43 26.75
C LYS A 537 5.71 2.75 27.94
N ILE A 538 5.65 3.99 28.41
CA ILE A 538 6.45 4.49 29.53
C ILE A 538 5.49 5.00 30.60
N VAL A 539 5.60 4.43 31.80
CA VAL A 539 4.89 4.93 32.99
C VAL A 539 5.86 5.79 33.78
N VAL A 540 5.48 7.03 34.07
CA VAL A 540 6.20 7.95 34.95
C VAL A 540 5.47 7.99 36.30
N PRO A 541 6.07 7.49 37.39
CA PRO A 541 5.43 7.49 38.70
C PRO A 541 5.17 8.90 39.24
N ALA A 542 4.17 9.05 40.10
CA ALA A 542 3.94 10.28 40.83
C ALA A 542 5.18 10.70 41.63
N GLY A 543 5.59 11.97 41.51
CA GLY A 543 6.73 12.54 42.22
C GLY A 543 8.13 12.14 41.71
N ALA A 544 8.23 11.35 40.62
CA ALA A 544 9.50 10.92 40.04
C ALA A 544 9.54 11.20 38.54
N GLY A 545 10.68 11.67 38.03
CA GLY A 545 10.90 11.87 36.60
C GLY A 545 11.52 10.65 35.94
N ARG A 546 11.59 10.67 34.61
CA ARG A 546 12.21 9.60 33.81
C ARG A 546 13.10 10.14 32.71
N THR A 547 14.27 9.54 32.55
CA THR A 547 15.14 9.77 31.39
C THR A 547 15.11 8.53 30.51
N ILE A 548 14.76 8.72 29.25
CA ILE A 548 14.77 7.67 28.23
C ILE A 548 15.96 7.90 27.32
N ILE A 549 16.83 6.90 27.24
CA ILE A 549 18.06 6.99 26.45
C ILE A 549 17.94 6.00 25.30
N VAL A 550 18.12 6.48 24.08
CA VAL A 550 18.24 5.62 22.89
C VAL A 550 19.70 5.62 22.49
N GLN A 551 20.33 4.45 22.54
CA GLN A 551 21.76 4.26 22.29
C GLN A 551 22.00 3.35 21.09
N ASP A 552 23.10 3.56 20.38
CA ASP A 552 23.61 2.55 19.46
C ASP A 552 24.10 1.31 20.25
N PRO A 553 24.41 0.18 19.57
CA PRO A 553 24.97 -1.00 20.23
C PRO A 553 26.31 -0.75 20.93
N GLY A 554 27.03 0.33 20.60
CA GLY A 554 28.28 0.76 21.23
C GLY A 554 28.09 1.57 22.52
N GLY A 555 26.85 1.89 22.89
CA GLY A 555 26.51 2.63 24.12
C GLY A 555 26.55 4.15 23.99
N THR A 556 26.71 4.70 22.79
CA THR A 556 26.61 6.15 22.53
C THR A 556 25.20 6.53 22.06
N THR A 557 24.80 7.79 22.16
CA THR A 557 23.47 8.23 21.71
C THR A 557 23.22 7.80 20.27
N ALA A 558 22.14 7.07 20.02
CA ALA A 558 21.86 6.48 18.71
C ALA A 558 21.69 7.57 17.66
N SER A 559 22.64 7.66 16.74
CA SER A 559 22.56 8.56 15.58
C SER A 559 22.65 7.72 14.33
N PHE A 560 21.52 7.54 13.66
CA PHE A 560 21.44 6.92 12.33
C PHE A 560 20.66 7.85 11.40
N PRO A 561 20.96 7.85 10.07
CA PRO A 561 20.21 8.68 9.13
C PRO A 561 18.70 8.38 9.21
N GLY A 562 17.89 9.41 9.43
CA GLY A 562 16.45 9.28 9.62
C GLY A 562 15.98 9.00 11.06
N ALA A 563 16.87 8.98 12.05
CA ALA A 563 16.46 8.78 13.45
C ALA A 563 15.51 9.88 13.95
N HIS A 564 14.30 9.48 14.34
CA HIS A 564 13.30 10.34 14.97
C HIS A 564 12.67 9.65 16.17
N TYR A 565 12.31 10.43 17.18
CA TYR A 565 11.61 9.97 18.37
C TYR A 565 10.29 10.73 18.48
N TYR A 566 9.18 10.00 18.51
CA TYR A 566 7.85 10.59 18.69
C TYR A 566 7.37 10.28 20.10
N VAL A 567 7.20 11.32 20.92
CA VAL A 567 6.71 11.20 22.29
C VAL A 567 5.28 11.69 22.31
N LEU A 568 4.34 10.86 22.76
CA LEU A 568 2.94 11.23 22.99
C LEU A 568 2.65 11.15 24.49
N ARG A 569 2.05 12.20 25.06
CA ARG A 569 1.49 12.14 26.42
C ARG A 569 0.06 11.61 26.36
N ILE A 570 -0.20 10.50 27.06
CA ILE A 570 -1.47 9.76 27.01
C ILE A 570 -2.46 10.30 28.05
N ASP A 571 -2.01 10.62 29.27
CA ASP A 571 -2.84 11.17 30.36
C ASP A 571 -2.08 12.16 31.30
#